data_AF-A0A963SEA8-F1
#
_entry.id   AF-A0A963SEA8-F1
#
_cell.length_a   1.000
_cell.length_b   1.000
_cell.length_c   1.000
_cell.angle_alpha   90.00
_cell.angle_beta   90.00
_cell.angle_gamma   90.00
#
_symmetry.space_group_name_H-M   'P 1'
#
loop_
_entity.id
_entity.type
_entity.pdbx_description
1 polymer ?
#
loop_
_entity_poly.entity_id
_entity_poly.type
_entity_poly.pdbx_seq_one_letter_code
_entity_poly.pdbx_strand_id
1 'polypeptide(L)'
;MDELDRILAVSRKVGLNWTGVTDIGKKRTKQIMRDVPAYDVEIALASAIENLQRPITPNDIRDMQSYVSAIPYSDVLVGEKLFINLAVQAGLGKRYGSHLHTSIYSLEQYL
;
A
#
# COMPACT_ATOMS: atom_id res chain seq x y z
N MET A 1 -3.64 15.39 23.77
CA MET A 1 -2.31 15.73 23.22
C MET A 1 -2.37 15.31 21.77
N ASP A 2 -2.30 16.26 20.85
CA ASP A 2 -2.51 16.01 19.42
C ASP A 2 -1.40 15.10 18.89
N GLU A 3 -1.76 14.14 18.05
CA GLU A 3 -0.81 13.19 17.46
C GLU A 3 0.23 13.92 16.60
N LEU A 4 -0.20 15.05 16.03
CA LEU A 4 0.65 16.02 15.34
C LEU A 4 1.76 16.60 16.23
N ASP A 5 1.43 17.00 17.46
CA ASP A 5 2.40 17.57 18.41
C ASP A 5 3.48 16.56 18.78
N ARG A 6 3.10 15.29 18.89
CA ARG A 6 4.02 14.19 19.19
C ARG A 6 4.99 13.95 18.02
N ILE A 7 4.50 13.98 16.79
CA ILE A 7 5.34 13.88 15.58
C ILE A 7 6.31 15.06 15.49
N LEU A 8 5.84 16.29 15.74
CA LEU A 8 6.68 17.50 15.73
C LEU A 8 7.69 17.57 16.89
N ALA A 9 7.41 16.91 18.01
CA ALA A 9 8.36 16.80 19.12
C ALA A 9 9.48 15.78 18.79
N VAL A 10 9.15 14.67 18.14
CA VAL A 10 10.14 13.67 17.71
C VAL A 10 11.01 14.23 16.59
N SER A 11 10.45 14.93 15.60
CA SER A 11 11.22 15.53 14.51
C SER A 11 12.29 16.51 15.01
N ARG A 12 11.96 17.34 16.01
CA ARG A 12 12.92 18.25 16.65
C ARG A 12 14.07 17.51 17.34
N LYS A 13 13.81 16.35 17.95
CA LYS A 13 14.86 15.52 18.59
C LYS A 13 15.85 14.93 17.60
N VAL A 14 15.46 14.72 16.35
CA VAL A 14 16.33 14.21 15.27
C VAL A 14 16.91 15.33 14.40
N GLY A 15 16.85 16.59 14.86
CA GLY A 15 17.47 17.73 14.17
C GLY A 15 16.67 18.28 12.99
N LEU A 16 15.39 17.92 12.87
CA LEU A 16 14.50 18.45 11.84
C LEU A 16 13.73 19.64 12.41
N ASN A 17 13.96 20.83 11.84
CA ASN A 17 13.28 22.08 12.23
C ASN A 17 11.90 22.20 11.57
N TRP A 18 11.05 21.19 11.73
CA TRP A 18 9.67 21.25 11.25
C TRP A 18 8.81 22.04 12.24
N THR A 19 8.25 23.14 11.75
CA THR A 19 7.24 23.95 12.44
C THR A 19 5.82 23.49 12.10
N GLY A 20 5.63 22.83 10.95
CA GLY A 20 4.38 22.19 10.56
C GLY A 20 4.57 21.05 9.55
N VAL A 21 3.49 20.36 9.21
CA VAL A 21 3.49 19.24 8.23
C VAL A 21 3.96 19.70 6.84
N THR A 22 3.76 20.97 6.52
CA THR A 22 4.23 21.62 5.28
C THR A 22 5.74 21.54 5.11
N ASP A 23 6.49 21.49 6.22
CA ASP A 23 7.96 21.55 6.22
C ASP A 23 8.62 20.19 5.92
N ILE A 24 7.83 19.11 5.94
CA ILE A 24 8.27 17.78 5.52
C ILE A 24 8.71 17.82 4.05
N GLY A 25 8.01 18.63 3.24
CA GLY A 25 8.25 18.79 1.81
C GLY A 25 7.79 17.57 1.00
N LYS A 26 7.37 17.81 -0.26
CA LYS A 26 6.76 16.80 -1.14
C LYS A 26 7.56 15.51 -1.26
N LYS A 27 8.89 15.59 -1.24
CA LYS A 27 9.79 14.43 -1.37
C LYS A 27 9.71 13.51 -0.16
N ARG A 28 9.82 14.05 1.07
CA ARG A 28 9.79 13.22 2.28
C ARG A 28 8.38 12.72 2.59
N THR A 29 7.33 13.48 2.28
CA THR A 29 5.95 12.98 2.42
C THR A 29 5.73 11.75 1.56
N LYS A 30 6.12 11.80 0.27
CA LYS A 30 6.05 10.62 -0.61
C LYS A 30 6.91 9.46 -0.10
N GLN A 31 8.01 9.75 0.58
CA GLN A 31 8.89 8.73 1.13
C GLN A 31 8.25 8.06 2.34
N ILE A 32 7.69 8.82 3.29
CA ILE A 32 6.92 8.27 4.43
C ILE A 32 5.81 7.34 3.95
N MET A 33 5.09 7.73 2.89
CA MET A 33 4.02 6.90 2.32
C MET A 33 4.55 5.59 1.71
N ARG A 34 5.76 5.62 1.14
CA ARG A 34 6.44 4.43 0.57
C ARG A 34 7.13 3.57 1.63
N ASP A 35 7.53 4.18 2.74
CA ASP A 35 8.23 3.51 3.84
C ASP A 35 7.27 2.67 4.70
N VAL A 36 5.95 2.87 4.55
CA VAL A 36 4.91 2.06 5.18
C VAL A 36 4.30 1.14 4.12
N PRO A 37 4.67 -0.15 4.07
CA PRO A 37 4.30 -1.05 2.98
C PRO A 37 2.78 -1.14 2.73
N ALA A 38 1.99 -1.22 3.80
CA ALA A 38 0.54 -1.23 3.70
C ALA A 38 -0.02 0.04 3.04
N TYR A 39 0.53 1.21 3.41
CA TYR A 39 0.06 2.48 2.88
C TYR A 39 0.45 2.68 1.40
N ASP A 40 1.64 2.23 1.00
CA ASP A 40 2.07 2.24 -0.42
C ASP A 40 1.15 1.36 -1.28
N VAL A 41 0.79 0.17 -0.78
CA VAL A 41 -0.14 -0.74 -1.45
C VAL A 41 -1.54 -0.14 -1.54
N GLU A 42 -2.04 0.46 -0.46
CA GLU A 42 -3.35 1.12 -0.42
C GLU A 42 -3.45 2.22 -1.47
N ILE A 43 -2.47 3.15 -1.52
CA ILE A 43 -2.46 4.23 -2.51
C ILE A 43 -2.43 3.67 -3.94
N ALA A 44 -1.60 2.64 -4.18
CA ALA A 44 -1.46 2.04 -5.50
C ALA A 44 -2.75 1.36 -5.96
N LEU A 45 -3.39 0.57 -5.09
CA LEU A 45 -4.65 -0.11 -5.41
C LEU A 45 -5.81 0.87 -5.53
N ALA A 46 -5.93 1.85 -4.62
CA ALA A 46 -6.96 2.89 -4.69
C ALA A 46 -6.87 3.66 -6.01
N SER A 47 -5.65 4.08 -6.39
CA SER A 47 -5.41 4.75 -7.67
C SER A 47 -5.77 3.86 -8.86
N ALA A 48 -5.50 2.56 -8.79
CA ALA A 48 -5.83 1.62 -9.87
C ALA A 48 -7.34 1.39 -9.98
N ILE A 49 -8.06 1.33 -8.85
CA ILE A 49 -9.53 1.19 -8.80
C ILE A 49 -10.22 2.45 -9.33
N GLU A 50 -9.74 3.64 -8.96
CA GLU A 50 -10.26 4.92 -9.47
C GLU A 50 -10.14 5.04 -10.99
N ASN A 51 -9.12 4.40 -11.58
CA ASN A 51 -8.93 4.37 -13.03
C ASN A 51 -9.80 3.32 -13.74
N LEU A 52 -10.56 2.49 -13.02
CA LEU A 52 -11.52 1.59 -13.64
C LEU A 52 -12.67 2.42 -14.21
N GLN A 53 -12.98 2.22 -15.49
CA GLN A 53 -14.14 2.86 -16.15
C GLN A 53 -15.48 2.22 -15.74
N ARG A 54 -15.68 1.98 -14.45
CA ARG A 54 -16.93 1.45 -13.87
C ARG A 54 -17.21 2.08 -12.50
N PRO A 55 -18.46 2.06 -12.02
CA PRO A 55 -18.77 2.48 -10.67
C PRO A 55 -18.00 1.68 -9.62
N ILE A 56 -17.44 2.39 -8.64
CA ILE A 56 -16.82 1.80 -7.46
C ILE A 56 -17.95 1.37 -6.51
N THR A 57 -17.90 0.11 -6.08
CA THR A 57 -18.84 -0.46 -5.13
C THR A 57 -18.22 -0.52 -3.73
N PRO A 58 -19.03 -0.57 -2.66
CA PRO A 58 -18.50 -0.78 -1.31
C PRO A 58 -17.68 -2.06 -1.15
N ASN A 59 -17.95 -3.09 -1.97
CA ASN A 59 -17.20 -4.33 -1.95
C ASN A 59 -15.78 -4.12 -2.49
N ASP A 60 -15.60 -3.27 -3.50
CA ASP A 60 -14.26 -2.97 -4.05
C ASP A 60 -13.32 -2.44 -2.97
N ILE A 61 -13.83 -1.59 -2.07
CA ILE A 61 -13.06 -1.02 -0.96
C ILE A 61 -12.74 -2.10 0.08
N ARG A 62 -13.70 -2.96 0.43
CA ARG A 62 -13.49 -4.05 1.41
C ARG A 62 -12.47 -5.06 0.90
N ASP A 63 -12.59 -5.44 -0.36
CA ASP A 63 -11.68 -6.39 -0.98
C ASP A 63 -10.29 -5.78 -1.07
N MET A 64 -10.16 -4.53 -1.53
CA MET A 64 -8.89 -3.78 -1.51
C MET A 64 -8.18 -3.84 -0.14
N GLN A 65 -8.91 -3.56 0.95
CA GLN A 65 -8.33 -3.57 2.30
C GLN A 65 -7.74 -4.94 2.69
N SER A 66 -8.26 -6.04 2.15
CA SER A 66 -7.70 -7.37 2.38
C SER A 66 -6.33 -7.54 1.71
N TYR A 67 -6.11 -6.91 0.55
CA TYR A 67 -4.83 -6.96 -0.17
C TYR A 67 -3.77 -5.99 0.39
N VAL A 68 -4.20 -4.92 1.07
CA VAL A 68 -3.32 -3.89 1.64
C VAL A 68 -2.26 -4.48 2.57
N SER A 69 -2.64 -5.42 3.44
CA SER A 69 -1.70 -6.11 4.32
C SER A 69 -1.17 -7.40 3.71
N ALA A 70 -1.95 -8.10 2.88
CA ALA A 70 -1.53 -9.38 2.35
C ALA A 70 -0.35 -9.26 1.37
N ILE A 71 -0.38 -8.31 0.43
CA ILE A 71 0.66 -8.16 -0.60
C ILE A 71 2.06 -7.91 -0.01
N PRO A 72 2.26 -6.96 0.93
CA PRO A 72 3.61 -6.65 1.40
C PRO A 72 4.16 -7.65 2.42
N TYR A 73 3.32 -8.52 2.98
CA TYR A 73 3.69 -9.41 4.09
C TYR A 73 3.50 -10.90 3.79
N SER A 74 3.30 -11.28 2.53
CA SER A 74 3.24 -12.69 2.12
C SER A 74 4.20 -12.98 0.97
N ASP A 75 4.88 -14.13 1.04
CA ASP A 75 5.71 -14.62 -0.05
C ASP A 75 4.86 -15.02 -1.26
N VAL A 76 3.68 -15.59 -1.00
CA VAL A 76 2.74 -16.04 -2.04
C VAL A 76 1.33 -15.60 -1.66
N LEU A 77 0.63 -14.95 -2.59
CA LEU A 77 -0.75 -14.51 -2.43
C LEU A 77 -1.62 -15.02 -3.56
N VAL A 78 -2.66 -15.78 -3.22
CA VAL A 78 -3.72 -16.16 -4.14
C VAL A 78 -4.95 -15.32 -3.84
N GLY A 79 -5.50 -14.66 -4.85
CA GLY A 79 -6.66 -13.80 -4.68
C GLY A 79 -7.54 -13.72 -5.93
N GLU A 80 -8.55 -12.86 -5.85
CA GLU A 80 -9.45 -12.58 -6.95
C GLU A 80 -8.70 -11.97 -8.14
N LYS A 81 -9.08 -12.39 -9.35
CA LYS A 81 -8.46 -11.98 -10.60
C LYS A 81 -8.35 -10.47 -10.77
N LEU A 82 -9.38 -9.71 -10.38
CA LEU A 82 -9.37 -8.25 -10.51
C LEU A 82 -8.21 -7.63 -9.70
N PHE A 83 -8.18 -7.85 -8.39
CA PHE A 83 -7.20 -7.23 -7.49
C PHE A 83 -5.78 -7.71 -7.74
N ILE A 84 -5.61 -9.00 -8.04
CA ILE A 84 -4.30 -9.54 -8.42
C ILE A 84 -3.78 -8.85 -9.68
N ASN A 85 -4.62 -8.68 -10.70
CA ASN A 85 -4.21 -7.98 -11.92
C ASN A 85 -3.87 -6.51 -11.66
N LEU A 86 -4.65 -5.80 -10.84
CA LEU A 86 -4.35 -4.42 -10.46
C LEU A 86 -3.00 -4.33 -9.71
N ALA A 87 -2.76 -5.24 -8.77
CA ALA A 87 -1.51 -5.30 -8.01
C ALA A 87 -0.29 -5.62 -8.91
N VAL A 88 -0.44 -6.52 -9.88
CA VAL A 88 0.60 -6.84 -10.87
C VAL A 88 0.87 -5.63 -11.77
N GLN A 89 -0.16 -4.94 -12.26
CA GLN A 89 0.00 -3.73 -13.08
C GLN A 89 0.67 -2.59 -12.31
N ALA A 90 0.38 -2.46 -11.03
CA ALA A 90 1.05 -1.52 -10.13
C ALA A 90 2.48 -1.95 -9.73
N GLY A 91 2.92 -3.15 -10.16
CA GLY A 91 4.25 -3.68 -9.88
C GLY A 91 4.48 -4.07 -8.42
N LEU A 92 3.42 -4.28 -7.64
CA LEU A 92 3.51 -4.51 -6.19
C LEU A 92 4.14 -5.86 -5.86
N GLY A 93 3.82 -6.91 -6.61
CA GLY A 93 4.44 -8.24 -6.41
C GLY A 93 5.96 -8.18 -6.53
N LYS A 94 6.48 -7.55 -7.60
CA LYS A 94 7.92 -7.34 -7.79
C LYS A 94 8.52 -6.46 -6.69
N ARG A 95 7.81 -5.44 -6.24
CA ARG A 95 8.29 -4.50 -5.22
C ARG A 95 8.51 -5.16 -3.86
N TYR A 96 7.57 -6.01 -3.45
CA TYR A 96 7.59 -6.67 -2.14
C TYR A 96 8.10 -8.11 -2.16
N GLY A 97 8.48 -8.63 -3.34
CA GLY A 97 8.91 -10.02 -3.49
C GLY A 97 7.76 -11.03 -3.34
N SER A 98 6.51 -10.59 -3.50
CA SER A 98 5.32 -11.44 -3.36
C SER A 98 4.90 -12.03 -4.70
N HIS A 99 4.68 -13.34 -4.73
CA HIS A 99 4.18 -14.10 -5.86
C HIS A 99 2.65 -14.04 -5.91
N LEU A 100 2.12 -13.27 -6.85
CA LEU A 100 0.68 -13.01 -6.96
C LEU A 100 0.02 -13.94 -7.97
N HIS A 101 -1.01 -14.66 -7.54
CA HIS A 101 -1.72 -15.66 -8.34
C HIS A 101 -3.24 -15.53 -8.22
N THR A 102 -3.96 -16.01 -9.26
CA THR A 102 -5.43 -15.95 -9.33
C THR A 102 -6.12 -17.30 -9.12
N SER A 103 -5.33 -18.36 -8.92
CA SER A 103 -5.80 -19.73 -8.85
C SER A 103 -5.08 -20.47 -7.73
N ILE A 104 -5.84 -21.18 -6.90
CA ILE A 104 -5.30 -21.93 -5.76
C ILE A 104 -4.34 -23.05 -6.20
N TYR A 105 -4.53 -23.62 -7.39
CA TYR A 105 -3.64 -24.65 -7.96
C TYR A 105 -2.21 -24.14 -8.20
N SER A 106 -2.00 -22.82 -8.26
CA SER A 106 -0.64 -22.26 -8.32
C SER A 106 0.20 -22.50 -7.07
N LEU A 107 -0.43 -22.94 -5.97
CA LEU A 107 0.26 -23.26 -4.72
C LEU A 107 1.02 -24.59 -4.77
N GLU A 108 0.72 -25.47 -5.72
CA GLU A 108 1.34 -26.81 -5.83
C GLU A 108 2.87 -26.75 -5.93
N GLN A 109 3.44 -25.66 -6.47
CA GLN A 109 4.89 -25.48 -6.57
C GLN A 109 5.58 -25.09 -5.24
N TYR A 110 4.82 -24.80 -4.18
CA TYR A 110 5.32 -24.34 -2.89
C TYR A 110 5.04 -25.31 -1.72
N LEU A 111 4.40 -26.45 -1.99
CA LEU A 111 4.07 -27.52 -1.02
C LEU A 111 5.00 -28.72 -1.21
#